data_AF-A0A7J8LCT9-F1
#
_entry.id   AF-A0A7J8LCT9-F1
#
_cell.length_a   1.000
_cell.length_b   1.000
_cell.length_c   1.000
_cell.angle_alpha   90.00
_cell.angle_beta   90.00
_cell.angle_gamma   90.00
#
_symmetry.space_group_name_H-M   'P 1'
#
loop_
_entity.id
_entity.type
_entity.pdbx_description
1 polymer ?
#
loop_
_entity_poly.entity_id
_entity_poly.type
_entity_poly.pdbx_seq_one_letter_code
_entity_poly.pdbx_strand_id
1 'polypeptide(L)'
;MHDRGHTVLNKLVNNCLLEKVMIDNVKEGVKMHDVVRDMALSIDGGDHFMVKAGIELEDIPSEPKWKESLEKVSLMNNSISEIPLISPKCPNLSTLLLQNNLNLEKILGSFFEHMHGLKVLDLSHTGICYLPNSISNLTKLTALILRLCCQLRHLPSLAKLTTLRKLDLFHTAINAIPHGIEMLENLTYLNLYARGLKDLPMGIISRFSKLQVLKAWLNSKGEEAAKLSKLETVLGAFHVLQDFEGYAKSLPSQGPTKYWLGVGSPKPGYFGNHPWFNNLEDVEVDKE
;
A
#
# COMPACT_ATOMS: atom_id res chain seq x y z
N MET A 1 9.95 17.37 5.58
CA MET A 1 9.59 16.36 6.59
C MET A 1 10.40 15.07 6.46
N HIS A 2 10.66 14.58 5.25
CA HIS A 2 11.54 13.42 4.98
C HIS A 2 12.88 13.44 5.75
N ASP A 3 13.53 14.60 5.89
CA ASP A 3 14.85 14.68 6.56
C ASP A 3 14.79 14.34 8.06
N ARG A 4 13.66 14.59 8.73
CA ARG A 4 13.50 14.25 10.15
C ARG A 4 13.37 12.74 10.34
N GLY A 5 12.57 12.07 9.52
CA GLY A 5 12.41 10.61 9.56
C GLY A 5 13.74 9.90 9.33
N HIS A 6 14.47 10.25 8.26
CA HIS A 6 15.80 9.69 8.00
C HIS A 6 16.79 9.98 9.12
N THR A 7 16.75 11.18 9.72
CA THR A 7 17.59 11.51 10.88
C THR A 7 17.28 10.61 12.07
N VAL A 8 16.01 10.35 12.36
CA VAL A 8 15.61 9.44 13.46
C VAL A 8 16.05 8.00 13.15
N LEU A 9 15.81 7.51 11.93
CA LEU A 9 16.24 6.17 11.52
C LEU A 9 17.76 6.00 11.62
N ASN A 10 18.54 6.97 11.11
CA ASN A 10 20.00 6.95 11.21
C ASN A 10 20.47 6.95 12.66
N LYS A 11 19.81 7.71 13.54
CA LYS A 11 20.10 7.64 14.98
C LYS A 11 19.82 6.25 15.55
N LEU A 12 18.69 5.65 15.22
CA LEU A 12 18.34 4.31 15.72
C LEU A 12 19.31 3.23 15.22
N VAL A 13 19.73 3.31 13.95
CA VAL A 13 20.77 2.44 13.37
C VAL A 13 22.11 2.63 14.07
N ASN A 14 22.55 3.87 14.26
CA ASN A 14 23.81 4.18 14.94
C ASN A 14 23.82 3.74 16.43
N ASN A 15 22.64 3.56 17.03
CA ASN A 15 22.47 3.04 18.39
C ASN A 15 22.19 1.52 18.42
N CYS A 16 22.35 0.81 17.29
CA CYS A 16 22.10 -0.63 17.18
C CYS A 16 20.67 -1.08 17.54
N LEU A 17 19.70 -0.16 17.53
CA LEU A 17 18.27 -0.47 17.78
C LEU A 17 17.55 -0.93 16.49
N LEU A 18 18.06 -0.47 15.35
CA LEU A 18 17.68 -0.95 14.02
C LEU A 18 18.94 -1.45 13.31
N GLU A 19 18.77 -2.41 12.42
CA GLU A 19 19.80 -2.89 11.52
C GLU A 19 19.43 -2.56 10.07
N LYS A 20 20.44 -2.27 9.25
CA LYS A 20 20.26 -2.05 7.82
C LYS A 20 20.07 -3.39 7.13
N VAL A 21 19.07 -3.47 6.27
CA VAL A 21 18.75 -4.68 5.48
C VAL A 21 18.59 -4.33 4.02
N MET A 22 18.91 -5.28 3.15
CA MET A 22 18.59 -5.16 1.74
C MET A 22 17.18 -5.70 1.49
N ILE A 23 16.27 -4.83 1.07
CA ILE A 23 14.94 -5.20 0.56
C ILE A 23 15.09 -5.46 -0.94
N ASP A 24 14.62 -6.63 -1.40
CA ASP A 24 14.66 -7.08 -2.79
C ASP A 24 16.05 -7.04 -3.46
N ASN A 25 17.14 -7.09 -2.69
CA ASN A 25 18.53 -6.98 -3.16
C ASN A 25 18.88 -5.68 -3.92
N VAL A 26 18.00 -4.68 -3.89
CA VAL A 26 18.22 -3.39 -4.58
C VAL A 26 18.02 -2.17 -3.69
N LYS A 27 17.40 -2.32 -2.51
CA LYS A 27 17.04 -1.19 -1.64
C LYS A 27 17.56 -1.36 -0.22
N GLU A 28 18.16 -0.33 0.33
CA GLU A 28 18.52 -0.27 1.74
C GLU A 28 17.27 0.09 2.56
N GLY A 29 16.85 -0.82 3.43
CA GLY A 29 15.83 -0.61 4.45
C GLY A 29 16.42 -0.78 5.84
N VAL A 30 15.57 -0.66 6.85
CA VAL A 30 15.94 -0.93 8.24
C VAL A 30 14.93 -1.87 8.87
N LYS A 31 15.37 -2.80 9.71
CA LYS A 31 14.51 -3.63 10.55
C LYS A 31 14.91 -3.53 12.01
N MET A 32 13.98 -3.79 12.91
CA MET A 32 14.30 -3.95 14.33
C MET A 32 15.03 -5.27 14.53
N HIS A 33 16.19 -5.20 15.19
CA HIS A 33 16.99 -6.37 15.54
C HIS A 33 16.15 -7.37 16.34
N ASP A 34 16.31 -8.67 16.07
CA ASP A 34 15.47 -9.73 16.66
C ASP A 34 15.47 -9.67 18.20
N VAL A 35 16.66 -9.53 18.81
CA VAL A 35 16.81 -9.38 20.27
C VAL A 35 16.07 -8.16 20.83
N VAL A 36 16.09 -7.01 20.14
CA VAL A 36 15.41 -5.78 20.59
C VAL A 36 13.89 -5.95 20.50
N ARG A 37 13.43 -6.63 19.45
CA ARG A 37 12.02 -6.96 19.28
C ARG A 37 11.53 -7.92 20.36
N ASP A 38 12.28 -8.99 20.64
CA ASP A 38 11.93 -9.96 21.67
C ASP A 38 11.92 -9.32 23.06
N MET A 39 12.88 -8.43 23.33
CA MET A 39 12.86 -7.60 24.53
C MET A 39 11.60 -6.73 24.60
N ALA A 40 11.24 -6.01 23.53
CA ALA A 40 10.04 -5.19 23.51
C ALA A 40 8.76 -6.01 23.72
N LEU A 41 8.65 -7.19 23.10
CA LEU A 41 7.54 -8.12 23.29
C LEU A 41 7.48 -8.66 24.73
N SER A 42 8.63 -8.91 25.36
CA SER A 42 8.68 -9.34 26.76
C SER A 42 8.20 -8.26 27.74
N ILE A 43 8.48 -6.98 27.44
CA ILE A 43 8.04 -5.84 28.24
C ILE A 43 6.53 -5.63 28.11
N ASP A 44 5.97 -5.80 26.91
CA ASP A 44 4.54 -5.72 26.64
C ASP A 44 3.71 -6.85 27.29
N GLY A 45 4.38 -7.93 27.70
CA GLY A 45 3.70 -9.14 28.19
C GLY A 45 3.15 -10.04 27.06
N GLY A 46 3.32 -9.65 25.79
CA GLY A 46 2.97 -10.45 24.61
C GLY A 46 1.47 -10.54 24.32
N ASP A 47 0.67 -9.63 24.86
CA ASP A 47 -0.79 -9.64 24.73
C ASP A 47 -1.30 -8.67 23.65
N HIS A 48 -0.55 -7.62 23.32
CA HIS A 48 -0.96 -6.62 22.33
C HIS A 48 -0.33 -6.85 20.95
N PHE A 49 0.79 -7.58 20.89
CA PHE A 49 1.54 -7.79 19.66
C PHE A 49 1.75 -9.27 19.36
N MET A 50 1.48 -9.67 18.11
CA MET A 50 1.88 -10.97 17.58
C MET A 50 2.81 -10.79 16.38
N VAL A 51 4.11 -11.00 16.60
CA VAL A 51 5.11 -10.95 15.54
C VAL A 51 5.65 -12.35 15.28
N LYS A 52 5.33 -12.88 14.09
CA LYS A 52 5.74 -14.19 13.57
C LYS A 52 6.27 -14.03 12.15
N ALA A 53 7.19 -13.09 11.97
CA ALA A 53 7.76 -12.78 10.66
C ALA A 53 8.98 -13.65 10.38
N GLY A 54 9.11 -14.22 9.17
CA GLY A 54 10.34 -14.91 8.78
C GLY A 54 10.59 -16.26 9.45
N ILE A 55 9.55 -16.90 9.98
CA ILE A 55 9.68 -18.16 10.75
C ILE A 55 9.12 -19.37 10.01
N GLU A 56 8.95 -19.25 8.69
CA GLU A 56 8.53 -20.35 7.81
C GLU A 56 7.13 -20.90 8.15
N LEU A 57 6.20 -20.04 8.57
CA LEU A 57 4.80 -20.46 8.76
C LEU A 57 4.19 -20.91 7.43
N GLU A 58 3.61 -22.10 7.40
CA GLU A 58 2.82 -22.59 6.25
C GLU A 58 1.33 -22.24 6.39
N ASP A 59 0.88 -22.00 7.63
CA ASP A 59 -0.49 -21.62 7.99
C ASP A 59 -0.50 -20.42 8.94
N ILE A 60 -1.61 -19.69 8.96
CA ILE A 60 -1.81 -18.67 9.99
C ILE A 60 -1.87 -19.32 11.39
N PRO A 61 -1.48 -18.60 12.46
CA PRO A 61 -1.64 -19.08 13.83
C PRO A 61 -3.10 -19.49 14.13
N SER A 62 -3.28 -20.58 14.87
CA SER A 62 -4.61 -21.05 15.29
C SER A 62 -5.36 -20.01 16.13
N GLU A 63 -6.70 -20.08 16.11
CA GLU A 63 -7.61 -19.11 16.75
C GLU A 63 -7.23 -18.71 18.19
N PRO A 64 -6.79 -19.61 19.10
CA PRO A 64 -6.43 -19.22 20.48
C PRO A 64 -5.31 -18.18 20.59
N LYS A 65 -4.50 -18.00 19.53
CA LYS A 65 -3.44 -16.99 19.46
C LYS A 65 -3.96 -15.61 19.09
N TRP A 66 -5.17 -15.50 18.56
CA TRP A 66 -5.79 -14.25 18.12
C TRP A 66 -6.62 -13.62 19.23
N LYS A 67 -5.96 -13.03 20.23
CA LYS A 67 -6.61 -12.41 21.39
C LYS A 67 -7.36 -11.12 21.00
N GLU A 68 -8.42 -10.80 21.73
CA GLU A 68 -9.16 -9.54 21.56
C GLU A 68 -8.30 -8.29 21.85
N SER A 69 -7.26 -8.43 22.68
CA SER A 69 -6.28 -7.40 23.03
C SER A 69 -5.27 -7.08 21.93
N LEU A 70 -5.16 -7.92 20.89
CA LEU A 70 -4.17 -7.72 19.83
C LEU A 70 -4.41 -6.40 19.10
N GLU A 71 -3.36 -5.59 19.05
CA GLU A 71 -3.33 -4.31 18.35
C GLU A 71 -2.55 -4.37 17.05
N LYS A 72 -1.48 -5.19 16.98
CA LYS A 72 -0.70 -5.36 15.74
C LYS A 72 -0.28 -6.80 15.55
N VAL A 73 -0.46 -7.29 14.32
CA VAL A 73 -0.09 -8.63 13.90
C VAL A 73 0.81 -8.55 12.69
N SER A 74 1.94 -9.25 12.75
CA SER A 74 2.86 -9.41 11.62
C SER A 74 3.13 -10.88 11.35
N LEU A 75 2.68 -11.33 10.19
CA LEU A 75 2.87 -12.66 9.62
C LEU A 75 3.65 -12.58 8.29
N MET A 76 4.40 -11.49 8.08
CA MET A 76 5.15 -11.24 6.85
C MET A 76 6.31 -12.22 6.66
N ASN A 77 6.80 -12.37 5.43
CA ASN A 77 7.93 -13.24 5.09
C ASN A 77 7.74 -14.69 5.57
N ASN A 78 6.59 -15.29 5.27
CA ASN A 78 6.35 -16.71 5.57
C ASN A 78 5.95 -17.46 4.28
N SER A 79 5.54 -18.72 4.43
CA SER A 79 5.12 -19.61 3.35
C SER A 79 3.62 -19.86 3.37
N ILE A 80 2.83 -18.93 3.94
CA ILE A 80 1.39 -19.07 4.09
C ILE A 80 0.75 -19.16 2.70
N SER A 81 -0.05 -20.20 2.49
CA SER A 81 -0.70 -20.45 1.19
C SER A 81 -2.19 -20.09 1.15
N GLU A 82 -2.87 -20.17 2.29
CA GLU A 82 -4.28 -19.88 2.43
C GLU A 82 -4.59 -19.22 3.78
N ILE A 83 -5.55 -18.30 3.78
CA ILE A 83 -6.14 -17.76 5.00
C ILE A 83 -7.58 -18.30 5.15
N PRO A 84 -7.93 -18.91 6.30
CA PRO A 84 -9.19 -19.61 6.49
C PRO A 84 -10.39 -18.67 6.54
N LEU A 85 -11.59 -19.25 6.42
CA LEU A 85 -12.86 -18.52 6.35
C LEU A 85 -13.22 -17.79 7.65
N ILE A 86 -12.85 -18.38 8.78
CA ILE A 86 -13.25 -17.91 10.11
C ILE A 86 -12.45 -16.65 10.46
N SER A 87 -13.16 -15.55 10.70
CA SER A 87 -12.56 -14.31 11.20
C SER A 87 -12.15 -14.47 12.66
N PRO A 88 -10.88 -14.25 13.00
CA PRO A 88 -10.47 -14.08 14.39
C PRO A 88 -11.18 -12.86 14.99
N LYS A 89 -11.60 -12.96 16.26
CA LYS A 89 -12.26 -11.87 16.97
C LYS A 89 -11.21 -10.91 17.54
N CYS A 90 -10.74 -9.99 16.71
CA CYS A 90 -9.71 -9.00 17.08
C CYS A 90 -10.20 -7.56 16.84
N PRO A 91 -11.14 -7.05 17.66
CA PRO A 91 -11.74 -5.73 17.45
C PRO A 91 -10.74 -4.58 17.61
N ASN A 92 -9.66 -4.78 18.38
CA ASN A 92 -8.62 -3.78 18.63
C ASN A 92 -7.48 -3.82 17.61
N LEU A 93 -7.50 -4.79 16.69
CA LEU A 93 -6.42 -4.95 15.71
C LEU A 93 -6.39 -3.75 14.79
N SER A 94 -5.30 -2.99 14.87
CA SER A 94 -5.06 -1.78 14.09
C SER A 94 -4.17 -2.03 12.87
N THR A 95 -3.30 -3.04 12.94
CA THR A 95 -2.30 -3.32 11.90
C THR A 95 -2.21 -4.81 11.63
N LEU A 96 -2.34 -5.20 10.36
CA LEU A 96 -2.12 -6.58 9.90
C LEU A 96 -1.15 -6.58 8.72
N LEU A 97 0.00 -7.21 8.93
CA LEU A 97 1.09 -7.31 7.95
C LEU A 97 1.20 -8.76 7.49
N LEU A 98 0.95 -8.99 6.20
CA LEU A 98 0.93 -10.32 5.54
C LEU A 98 1.82 -10.36 4.30
N GLN A 99 2.60 -9.31 4.04
CA GLN A 99 3.42 -9.19 2.85
C GLN A 99 4.50 -10.28 2.75
N ASN A 100 4.94 -10.56 1.53
CA ASN A 100 5.92 -11.61 1.21
C ASN A 100 5.50 -13.03 1.65
N ASN A 101 4.20 -13.32 1.57
CA ASN A 101 3.68 -14.69 1.54
C ASN A 101 3.38 -15.04 0.07
N LEU A 102 4.42 -15.37 -0.70
CA LEU A 102 4.33 -15.48 -2.16
C LEU A 102 3.29 -16.53 -2.62
N ASN A 103 3.08 -17.58 -1.83
CA ASN A 103 2.13 -18.65 -2.11
C ASN A 103 0.71 -18.36 -1.61
N LEU A 104 0.47 -17.21 -0.95
CA LEU A 104 -0.85 -16.85 -0.45
C LEU A 104 -1.78 -16.51 -1.62
N GLU A 105 -2.55 -17.49 -2.07
CA GLU A 105 -3.44 -17.35 -3.24
C GLU A 105 -4.88 -17.00 -2.85
N LYS A 106 -5.29 -17.35 -1.63
CA LYS A 106 -6.68 -17.27 -1.19
C LYS A 106 -6.80 -16.69 0.22
N ILE A 107 -7.70 -15.72 0.35
CA ILE A 107 -8.22 -15.25 1.63
C ILE A 107 -9.72 -15.49 1.61
N LEU A 108 -10.18 -16.43 2.43
CA LEU A 108 -11.55 -16.92 2.34
C LEU A 108 -12.55 -15.93 2.99
N GLY A 109 -13.64 -15.68 2.24
CA GLY A 109 -14.90 -15.06 2.66
C GLY A 109 -14.86 -13.97 3.72
N SER A 110 -15.05 -14.35 4.98
CA SER A 110 -15.31 -13.44 6.09
C SER A 110 -14.09 -13.11 6.93
N PHE A 111 -12.86 -13.44 6.52
CA PHE A 111 -11.69 -13.33 7.40
C PHE A 111 -11.50 -11.97 8.12
N PHE A 112 -11.93 -10.86 7.50
CA PHE A 112 -11.82 -9.51 8.08
C PHE A 112 -13.06 -9.05 8.87
N GLU A 113 -14.08 -9.90 9.02
CA GLU A 113 -15.39 -9.53 9.54
C GLU A 113 -15.32 -8.88 10.93
N HIS A 114 -14.49 -9.40 11.84
CA HIS A 114 -14.38 -8.92 13.21
C HIS A 114 -13.15 -8.03 13.49
N MET A 115 -12.51 -7.49 12.44
CA MET A 115 -11.34 -6.61 12.54
C MET A 115 -11.71 -5.13 12.35
N HIS A 116 -12.79 -4.67 12.99
CA HIS A 116 -13.33 -3.32 12.79
C HIS A 116 -12.37 -2.17 13.17
N GLY A 117 -11.33 -2.47 13.96
CA GLY A 117 -10.26 -1.54 14.34
C GLY A 117 -9.18 -1.34 13.27
N LEU A 118 -9.18 -2.13 12.19
CA LEU A 118 -8.04 -2.21 11.29
C LEU A 118 -7.84 -0.90 10.53
N LYS A 119 -6.61 -0.35 10.65
CA LYS A 119 -6.16 0.87 9.99
C LYS A 119 -5.18 0.56 8.86
N VAL A 120 -4.29 -0.42 9.05
CA VAL A 120 -3.26 -0.77 8.07
C VAL A 120 -3.37 -2.25 7.70
N LEU A 121 -3.51 -2.51 6.40
CA LEU A 121 -3.45 -3.84 5.81
C LEU A 121 -2.42 -3.86 4.69
N ASP A 122 -1.38 -4.67 4.86
CA ASP A 122 -0.36 -4.91 3.83
C ASP A 122 -0.37 -6.38 3.39
N LEU A 123 -0.71 -6.59 2.12
CA LEU A 123 -0.72 -7.89 1.44
C LEU A 123 0.27 -7.93 0.27
N SER A 124 1.24 -7.01 0.25
CA SER A 124 2.17 -6.89 -0.87
C SER A 124 2.95 -8.19 -1.11
N HIS A 125 3.34 -8.47 -2.36
CA HIS A 125 4.07 -9.69 -2.72
C HIS A 125 3.35 -10.98 -2.27
N THR A 126 2.05 -11.06 -2.52
CA THR A 126 1.24 -12.28 -2.33
C THR A 126 0.67 -12.77 -3.67
N GLY A 127 0.29 -14.04 -3.72
CA GLY A 127 -0.32 -14.69 -4.89
C GLY A 127 -1.82 -14.43 -5.07
N ILE A 128 -2.43 -13.54 -4.27
CA ILE A 128 -3.88 -13.40 -4.20
C ILE A 128 -4.50 -13.04 -5.54
N CYS A 129 -5.59 -13.72 -5.89
CA CYS A 129 -6.35 -13.44 -7.12
C CYS A 129 -7.49 -12.43 -6.89
N TYR A 130 -8.03 -12.41 -5.69
CA TYR A 130 -9.14 -11.55 -5.25
C TYR A 130 -9.03 -11.26 -3.74
N LEU A 131 -9.65 -10.16 -3.30
CA LEU A 131 -9.89 -9.92 -1.89
C LEU A 131 -11.33 -10.32 -1.52
N PRO A 132 -11.56 -10.82 -0.30
CA PRO A 132 -12.91 -11.07 0.20
C PRO A 132 -13.74 -9.79 0.35
N ASN A 133 -15.07 -9.90 0.22
CA ASN A 133 -16.00 -8.78 0.39
C ASN A 133 -15.96 -8.16 1.81
N SER A 134 -15.52 -8.92 2.82
CA SER A 134 -15.34 -8.45 4.20
C SER A 134 -14.34 -7.28 4.31
N ILE A 135 -13.48 -7.04 3.30
CA ILE A 135 -12.68 -5.81 3.21
C ILE A 135 -13.54 -4.55 3.30
N SER A 136 -14.76 -4.57 2.74
CA SER A 136 -15.66 -3.41 2.78
C SER A 136 -16.15 -3.05 4.20
N ASN A 137 -15.94 -3.93 5.19
CA ASN A 137 -16.29 -3.69 6.59
C ASN A 137 -15.17 -2.96 7.37
N LEU A 138 -13.99 -2.79 6.77
CA LEU A 138 -12.84 -2.12 7.37
C LEU A 138 -12.94 -0.59 7.26
N THR A 139 -14.00 -0.01 7.81
CA THR A 139 -14.33 1.42 7.65
C THR A 139 -13.30 2.38 8.28
N LYS A 140 -12.42 1.88 9.14
CA LYS A 140 -11.29 2.62 9.74
C LYS A 140 -9.97 2.47 8.97
N LEU A 141 -9.95 1.74 7.86
CA LEU A 141 -8.74 1.47 7.09
C LEU A 141 -8.18 2.75 6.48
N THR A 142 -6.96 3.12 6.88
CA THR A 142 -6.23 4.29 6.36
C THR A 142 -5.22 3.89 5.28
N ALA A 143 -4.72 2.64 5.29
CA ALA A 143 -3.78 2.14 4.29
C ALA A 143 -4.12 0.72 3.83
N LEU A 144 -4.30 0.58 2.52
CA LEU A 144 -4.43 -0.69 1.81
C LEU A 144 -3.30 -0.83 0.81
N ILE A 145 -2.37 -1.74 1.07
CA ILE A 145 -1.14 -1.92 0.29
C ILE A 145 -1.16 -3.31 -0.37
N LEU A 146 -1.21 -3.33 -1.69
CA LEU A 146 -1.38 -4.53 -2.54
C LEU A 146 -0.29 -4.59 -3.61
N ARG A 147 0.90 -4.05 -3.32
CA ARG A 147 2.00 -3.96 -4.28
C ARG A 147 2.43 -5.35 -4.71
N LEU A 148 2.69 -5.54 -5.99
CA LEU A 148 3.22 -6.79 -6.54
C LEU A 148 2.32 -8.03 -6.29
N CYS A 149 1.03 -7.84 -5.98
CA CYS A 149 0.02 -8.90 -6.06
C CYS A 149 -0.30 -9.21 -7.53
N CYS A 150 0.62 -9.91 -8.19
CA CYS A 150 0.66 -10.02 -9.65
C CYS A 150 -0.56 -10.74 -10.26
N GLN A 151 -1.31 -11.51 -9.47
CA GLN A 151 -2.51 -12.23 -9.91
C GLN A 151 -3.82 -11.51 -9.55
N LEU A 152 -3.77 -10.40 -8.81
CA LEU A 152 -4.95 -9.70 -8.34
C LEU A 152 -5.63 -8.96 -9.50
N ARG A 153 -6.83 -9.39 -9.91
CA ARG A 153 -7.53 -8.88 -11.10
C ARG A 153 -8.60 -7.84 -10.79
N HIS A 154 -9.23 -7.95 -9.63
CA HIS A 154 -10.33 -7.07 -9.21
C HIS A 154 -10.28 -6.86 -7.70
N LEU A 155 -10.88 -5.76 -7.25
CA LEU A 155 -11.14 -5.49 -5.84
C LEU A 155 -12.65 -5.54 -5.57
N PRO A 156 -13.08 -5.92 -4.35
CA PRO A 156 -14.42 -5.63 -3.89
C PRO A 156 -14.67 -4.11 -3.86
N SER A 157 -15.93 -3.70 -3.70
CA SER A 157 -16.27 -2.28 -3.60
C SER A 157 -15.51 -1.59 -2.47
N LEU A 158 -14.87 -0.46 -2.78
CA LEU A 158 -14.14 0.36 -1.81
C LEU A 158 -14.99 1.50 -1.24
N ALA A 159 -16.25 1.65 -1.67
CA ALA A 159 -17.09 2.80 -1.35
C ALA A 159 -17.24 3.12 0.14
N LYS A 160 -17.12 2.10 1.02
CA LYS A 160 -17.21 2.25 2.47
C LYS A 160 -15.90 2.67 3.15
N LEU A 161 -14.77 2.59 2.46
CA LEU A 161 -13.43 2.85 3.01
C LEU A 161 -13.11 4.36 3.00
N THR A 162 -14.04 5.20 3.43
CA THR A 162 -13.93 6.66 3.28
C THR A 162 -12.80 7.27 4.11
N THR A 163 -12.22 6.53 5.06
CA THR A 163 -11.04 6.92 5.84
C THR A 163 -9.71 6.61 5.15
N LEU A 164 -9.74 5.94 3.99
CA LEU A 164 -8.54 5.50 3.28
C LEU A 164 -7.72 6.70 2.81
N ARG A 165 -6.45 6.71 3.19
CA ARG A 165 -5.44 7.73 2.84
C ARG A 165 -4.42 7.19 1.85
N LYS A 166 -4.15 5.89 1.85
CA LYS A 166 -3.19 5.22 0.97
C LYS A 166 -3.80 4.00 0.29
N LEU A 167 -3.79 4.01 -1.04
CA LEU A 167 -4.10 2.86 -1.89
C LEU A 167 -2.93 2.61 -2.84
N ASP A 168 -2.29 1.43 -2.72
CA ASP A 168 -1.18 1.05 -3.61
C ASP A 168 -1.48 -0.25 -4.36
N LEU A 169 -1.69 -0.13 -5.68
CA LEU A 169 -1.99 -1.23 -6.61
C LEU A 169 -0.84 -1.51 -7.58
N PHE A 170 0.38 -1.06 -7.25
CA PHE A 170 1.55 -1.22 -8.11
C PHE A 170 1.71 -2.67 -8.58
N HIS A 171 1.87 -2.85 -9.88
CA HIS A 171 2.19 -4.12 -10.50
C HIS A 171 1.20 -5.26 -10.18
N THR A 172 -0.07 -4.91 -9.91
CA THR A 172 -1.18 -5.87 -9.87
C THR A 172 -1.68 -6.22 -11.27
N ALA A 173 -2.56 -7.21 -11.40
CA ALA A 173 -3.26 -7.54 -12.66
C ALA A 173 -4.61 -6.83 -12.80
N ILE A 174 -4.87 -5.78 -12.00
CA ILE A 174 -6.11 -5.01 -12.06
C ILE A 174 -6.24 -4.37 -13.45
N ASN A 175 -7.41 -4.54 -14.06
CA ASN A 175 -7.69 -4.12 -15.44
C ASN A 175 -8.78 -3.05 -15.58
N ALA A 176 -9.47 -2.73 -14.49
CA ALA A 176 -10.49 -1.69 -14.41
C ALA A 176 -10.39 -0.95 -13.08
N ILE A 177 -10.88 0.28 -13.05
CA ILE A 177 -10.91 1.05 -11.82
C ILE A 177 -11.79 0.37 -10.76
N PRO A 178 -11.32 0.22 -9.50
CA PRO A 178 -12.12 -0.33 -8.43
C PRO A 178 -13.42 0.47 -8.22
N HIS A 179 -14.53 -0.25 -8.10
CA HIS A 179 -15.83 0.37 -7.81
C HIS A 179 -15.80 1.12 -6.47
N GLY A 180 -16.31 2.35 -6.45
CA GLY A 180 -16.38 3.19 -5.25
C GLY A 180 -15.09 3.92 -4.92
N ILE A 181 -14.06 3.89 -5.79
CA ILE A 181 -12.82 4.64 -5.59
C ILE A 181 -13.09 6.15 -5.51
N GLU A 182 -14.12 6.64 -6.21
CA GLU A 182 -14.53 8.04 -6.24
C GLU A 182 -15.02 8.56 -4.88
N MET A 183 -15.36 7.65 -3.95
CA MET A 183 -15.80 7.98 -2.58
C MET A 183 -14.61 8.18 -1.63
N LEU A 184 -13.39 7.91 -2.07
CA LEU A 184 -12.18 7.95 -1.25
C LEU A 184 -11.57 9.36 -1.20
N GLU A 185 -12.34 10.32 -0.72
CA GLU A 185 -11.97 11.76 -0.68
C GLU A 185 -10.76 12.07 0.22
N ASN A 186 -10.41 11.14 1.11
CA ASN A 186 -9.27 11.27 2.03
C ASN A 186 -7.94 10.74 1.48
N LEU A 187 -7.91 10.26 0.22
CA LEU A 187 -6.67 9.78 -0.39
C LEU A 187 -5.62 10.88 -0.47
N THR A 188 -4.44 10.54 0.05
CA THR A 188 -3.19 11.33 -0.03
C THR A 188 -2.16 10.62 -0.91
N TYR A 189 -2.21 9.29 -0.97
CA TYR A 189 -1.36 8.47 -1.82
C TYR A 189 -2.21 7.51 -2.67
N LEU A 190 -2.05 7.60 -3.99
CA LEU A 190 -2.73 6.73 -4.94
C LEU A 190 -1.75 6.23 -6.00
N ASN A 191 -1.57 4.92 -6.04
CA ASN A 191 -0.78 4.25 -7.05
C ASN A 191 -1.65 3.26 -7.85
N LEU A 192 -1.89 3.61 -9.10
CA LEU A 192 -2.70 2.88 -10.08
C LEU A 192 -1.85 2.32 -11.23
N TYR A 193 -0.52 2.19 -11.06
CA TYR A 193 0.33 1.47 -12.02
C TYR A 193 0.12 -0.04 -11.96
N ALA A 194 -1.08 -0.50 -12.29
CA ALA A 194 -1.40 -1.90 -12.51
C ALA A 194 -1.10 -2.31 -13.96
N ARG A 195 -0.76 -3.57 -14.19
CA ARG A 195 -0.38 -4.08 -15.52
C ARG A 195 -1.54 -4.09 -16.52
N GLY A 196 -2.77 -4.28 -16.02
CA GLY A 196 -3.96 -4.38 -16.85
C GLY A 196 -4.71 -3.06 -17.03
N LEU A 197 -4.43 -2.06 -16.20
CA LEU A 197 -5.19 -0.81 -16.15
C LEU A 197 -4.68 0.14 -17.23
N LYS A 198 -5.53 0.40 -18.23
CA LYS A 198 -5.18 1.22 -19.40
C LYS A 198 -5.59 2.68 -19.22
N ASP A 199 -6.86 2.91 -18.90
CA ASP A 199 -7.45 4.25 -18.87
C ASP A 199 -8.15 4.55 -17.55
N LEU A 200 -8.01 5.80 -17.11
CA LEU A 200 -8.75 6.36 -16.00
C LEU A 200 -10.01 7.08 -16.54
N PRO A 201 -11.21 6.83 -15.96
CA PRO A 201 -12.42 7.56 -16.32
C PRO A 201 -12.23 9.08 -16.21
N MET A 202 -12.86 9.82 -17.11
CA MET A 202 -12.83 11.29 -17.07
C MET A 202 -13.40 11.82 -15.74
N GLY A 203 -12.71 12.79 -15.15
CA GLY A 203 -13.10 13.41 -13.89
C GLY A 203 -12.75 12.62 -12.63
N ILE A 204 -12.27 11.37 -12.73
CA ILE A 204 -12.02 10.56 -11.52
C ILE A 204 -10.92 11.16 -10.65
N ILE A 205 -9.84 11.65 -11.28
CA ILE A 205 -8.68 12.20 -10.58
C ILE A 205 -9.08 13.45 -9.78
N SER A 206 -9.99 14.26 -10.34
CA SER A 206 -10.47 15.50 -9.71
C SER A 206 -11.20 15.28 -8.38
N ARG A 207 -11.63 14.06 -8.07
CA ARG A 207 -12.25 13.70 -6.78
C ARG A 207 -11.24 13.71 -5.62
N PHE A 208 -9.95 13.52 -5.91
CA PHE A 208 -8.91 13.35 -4.90
C PHE A 208 -8.24 14.68 -4.53
N SER A 209 -9.01 15.65 -4.03
CA SER A 209 -8.51 17.00 -3.68
C SER A 209 -7.40 17.03 -2.61
N LYS A 210 -7.24 15.94 -1.85
CA LYS A 210 -6.20 15.77 -0.83
C LYS A 210 -4.95 15.05 -1.33
N LEU A 211 -4.92 14.66 -2.60
CA LEU A 211 -3.87 13.81 -3.15
C LEU A 211 -2.52 14.52 -3.19
N GLN A 212 -1.51 13.90 -2.59
CA GLN A 212 -0.13 14.35 -2.55
C GLN A 212 0.77 13.51 -3.46
N VAL A 213 0.46 12.23 -3.63
CA VAL A 213 1.20 11.32 -4.51
C VAL A 213 0.25 10.65 -5.49
N LEU A 214 0.50 10.87 -6.77
CA LEU A 214 -0.19 10.18 -7.86
C LEU A 214 0.82 9.40 -8.69
N LYS A 215 0.58 8.09 -8.83
CA LYS A 215 1.31 7.23 -9.74
C LYS A 215 0.31 6.55 -10.68
N ALA A 216 0.18 7.00 -11.93
CA ALA A 216 -0.80 6.44 -12.87
C ALA A 216 -0.47 6.72 -14.34
N TRP A 217 -1.14 6.01 -15.25
CA TRP A 217 -1.26 6.40 -16.66
C TRP A 217 -2.23 7.58 -16.78
N LEU A 218 -1.80 8.72 -17.35
CA LEU A 218 -2.53 10.00 -17.32
C LEU A 218 -3.15 10.41 -18.68
N ASN A 219 -3.51 9.43 -19.50
CA ASN A 219 -4.03 9.62 -20.87
C ASN A 219 -5.19 10.60 -20.92
N SER A 220 -5.12 11.69 -21.70
CA SER A 220 -6.17 12.73 -21.80
C SER A 220 -6.61 13.35 -20.46
N LYS A 221 -5.78 13.22 -19.41
CA LYS A 221 -6.05 13.69 -18.03
C LYS A 221 -5.02 14.68 -17.51
N GLY A 222 -4.14 15.19 -18.37
CA GLY A 222 -3.15 16.19 -17.99
C GLY A 222 -3.76 17.37 -17.25
N GLU A 223 -4.72 18.05 -17.86
CA GLU A 223 -5.36 19.21 -17.23
C GLU A 223 -6.08 18.88 -15.91
N GLU A 224 -6.64 17.67 -15.76
CA GLU A 224 -7.26 17.24 -14.50
C GLU A 224 -6.21 17.05 -13.40
N ALA A 225 -5.10 16.38 -13.71
CA ALA A 225 -4.00 16.19 -12.77
C ALA A 225 -3.35 17.52 -12.36
N ALA A 226 -3.30 18.49 -13.27
CA ALA A 226 -2.78 19.83 -12.98
C ALA A 226 -3.63 20.62 -11.97
N LYS A 227 -4.92 20.30 -11.84
CA LYS A 227 -5.84 20.93 -10.86
C LYS A 227 -5.65 20.42 -9.43
N LEU A 228 -4.87 19.36 -9.23
CA LEU A 228 -4.57 18.81 -7.90
C LEU A 228 -3.54 19.70 -7.18
N SER A 229 -4.03 20.71 -6.46
CA SER A 229 -3.19 21.73 -5.82
C SER A 229 -2.29 21.23 -4.68
N LYS A 230 -2.57 20.05 -4.12
CA LYS A 230 -1.76 19.43 -3.06
C LYS A 230 -0.75 18.41 -3.59
N LEU A 231 -0.66 18.22 -4.90
CA LEU A 231 0.13 17.16 -5.50
C LEU A 231 1.63 17.48 -5.40
N GLU A 232 2.34 16.70 -4.60
CA GLU A 232 3.77 16.84 -4.34
C GLU A 232 4.61 15.94 -5.25
N THR A 233 4.09 14.75 -5.55
CA THR A 233 4.76 13.74 -6.40
C THR A 233 3.85 13.23 -7.51
N VAL A 234 4.35 13.27 -8.75
CA VAL A 234 3.66 12.70 -9.92
C VAL A 234 4.59 11.78 -10.68
N LEU A 235 4.28 10.50 -10.69
CA LEU A 235 4.90 9.57 -11.63
C LEU A 235 3.85 9.15 -12.63
N GLY A 236 4.13 9.32 -13.91
CA GLY A 236 3.13 9.08 -14.93
C GLY A 236 3.73 8.92 -16.32
N ALA A 237 2.89 8.45 -17.24
CA ALA A 237 3.13 8.67 -18.64
C ALA A 237 1.85 9.11 -19.34
N PHE A 238 2.00 9.92 -20.37
CA PHE A 238 0.97 10.35 -21.28
C PHE A 238 1.07 9.54 -22.57
N HIS A 239 -0.05 9.15 -23.18
CA HIS A 239 -0.01 8.44 -24.46
C HIS A 239 0.52 9.30 -25.60
N VAL A 240 0.17 10.59 -25.63
CA VAL A 240 0.51 11.50 -26.71
C VAL A 240 1.07 12.81 -26.17
N LEU A 241 1.86 13.49 -26.99
CA LEU A 241 2.54 14.74 -26.62
C LEU A 241 1.54 15.86 -26.30
N GLN A 242 0.38 15.91 -26.97
CA GLN A 242 -0.63 16.95 -26.72
C GLN A 242 -1.16 16.91 -25.28
N ASP A 243 -1.35 15.74 -24.69
CA ASP A 243 -1.83 15.61 -23.32
C ASP A 243 -0.80 16.11 -22.31
N PHE A 244 0.47 15.80 -22.56
CA PHE A 244 1.59 16.30 -21.75
C PHE A 244 1.70 17.82 -21.86
N GLU A 245 1.57 18.38 -23.06
CA GLU A 245 1.57 19.84 -23.24
C GLU A 245 0.38 20.50 -22.53
N GLY A 246 -0.80 19.88 -22.57
CA GLY A 246 -1.99 20.34 -21.84
C GLY A 246 -1.77 20.35 -20.33
N TYR A 247 -1.17 19.28 -19.79
CA TYR A 247 -0.71 19.24 -18.39
C TYR A 247 0.27 20.37 -18.08
N ALA A 248 1.34 20.51 -18.88
CA ALA A 248 2.40 21.49 -18.69
C ALA A 248 1.88 22.93 -18.73
N LYS A 249 0.94 23.25 -19.62
CA LYS A 249 0.31 24.58 -19.73
C LYS A 249 -0.66 24.88 -18.58
N SER A 250 -1.25 23.85 -18.01
CA SER A 250 -2.27 23.97 -16.95
C SER A 250 -1.68 23.91 -15.54
N LEU A 251 -0.37 23.63 -15.42
CA LEU A 251 0.32 23.55 -14.15
C LEU A 251 0.30 24.93 -13.44
N PRO A 252 -0.07 24.97 -12.15
CA PRO A 252 0.06 26.19 -11.36
C PRO A 252 1.54 26.63 -11.26
N SER A 253 1.75 27.89 -10.88
CA SER A 253 3.10 28.48 -10.71
C SER A 253 4.02 27.70 -9.75
N GLN A 254 3.44 26.88 -8.87
CA GLN A 254 4.13 25.87 -8.07
C GLN A 254 3.55 24.49 -8.41
N GLY A 255 4.26 23.73 -9.25
CA GLY A 255 3.93 22.35 -9.58
C GLY A 255 4.51 21.33 -8.58
N PRO A 256 4.35 20.02 -8.86
CA PRO A 256 4.91 18.94 -8.06
C PRO A 256 6.43 19.06 -7.91
N THR A 257 6.95 18.76 -6.72
CA THR A 257 8.39 18.84 -6.41
C THR A 257 9.16 17.61 -6.87
N LYS A 258 8.49 16.47 -7.02
CA LYS A 258 9.06 15.22 -7.52
C LYS A 258 8.22 14.73 -8.69
N TYR A 259 8.81 14.63 -9.86
CA TYR A 259 8.09 14.14 -11.02
C TYR A 259 8.93 13.26 -11.92
N TRP A 260 8.26 12.28 -12.53
CA TRP A 260 8.76 11.53 -13.67
C TRP A 260 7.58 11.38 -14.62
N LEU A 261 7.67 12.01 -15.79
CA LEU A 261 6.60 12.04 -16.77
C LEU A 261 7.14 11.58 -18.12
N GLY A 262 6.65 10.45 -18.59
CA GLY A 262 6.93 9.93 -19.93
C GLY A 262 5.88 10.35 -20.96
N VAL A 263 6.24 10.31 -22.25
CA VAL A 263 5.30 10.39 -23.37
C VAL A 263 5.45 9.16 -24.24
N GLY A 264 4.32 8.60 -24.68
CA GLY A 264 4.25 7.40 -25.50
C GLY A 264 3.89 6.14 -24.71
N SER A 265 3.40 5.13 -25.42
CA SER A 265 3.16 3.79 -24.86
C SER A 265 4.51 3.13 -24.61
N PRO A 266 4.87 2.90 -23.35
CA PRO A 266 6.14 2.29 -23.07
C PRO A 266 6.06 0.78 -23.28
N LYS A 267 7.16 0.20 -23.73
CA LYS A 267 7.24 -1.24 -23.99
C LYS A 267 6.93 -2.03 -22.70
N PRO A 268 6.31 -3.22 -22.79
CA PRO A 268 6.15 -4.10 -21.64
C PRO A 268 7.49 -4.29 -20.92
N GLY A 269 7.52 -4.06 -19.60
CA GLY A 269 8.74 -4.18 -18.77
C GLY A 269 9.54 -2.89 -18.53
N TYR A 270 9.21 -1.76 -19.18
CA TYR A 270 9.97 -0.51 -19.04
C TYR A 270 9.93 0.11 -17.62
N PHE A 271 8.88 -0.17 -16.84
CA PHE A 271 8.67 0.40 -15.49
C PHE A 271 9.19 -0.47 -14.36
N GLY A 272 9.19 -1.80 -14.55
CA GLY A 272 9.57 -2.74 -13.50
C GLY A 272 11.00 -2.56 -13.02
N ASN A 273 11.88 -2.06 -13.91
CA ASN A 273 13.30 -1.88 -13.64
C ASN A 273 13.69 -0.41 -13.38
N HIS A 274 12.74 0.54 -13.43
CA HIS A 274 13.09 1.95 -13.30
C HIS A 274 13.14 2.35 -11.81
N PRO A 275 14.28 2.88 -11.30
CA PRO A 275 14.50 3.11 -9.86
C PRO A 275 13.38 3.89 -9.17
N TRP A 276 12.73 4.82 -9.87
CA TRP A 276 11.67 5.67 -9.31
C TRP A 276 10.38 4.93 -8.94
N PHE A 277 10.10 3.77 -9.55
CA PHE A 277 8.92 2.98 -9.23
C PHE A 277 9.11 2.12 -7.97
N ASN A 278 10.37 1.80 -7.66
CA ASN A 278 10.78 1.04 -6.48
C ASN A 278 11.17 1.96 -5.29
N ASN A 279 11.59 3.20 -5.56
CA ASN A 279 12.23 4.08 -4.55
C ASN A 279 11.32 5.12 -3.88
N LEU A 280 10.04 5.22 -4.22
CA LEU A 280 9.11 6.17 -3.59
C LEU A 280 8.13 5.44 -2.66
N GLU A 281 8.67 4.94 -1.56
CA GLU A 281 7.92 4.57 -0.36
C GLU A 281 8.43 5.47 0.74
N ASP A 282 7.62 6.45 1.14
CA ASP A 282 7.59 7.08 2.47
C ASP A 282 6.71 8.33 2.37
N VAL A 283 5.39 8.15 2.41
CA VAL A 283 4.53 9.19 2.98
C VAL A 283 3.95 8.55 4.22
N GLU A 284 4.43 8.99 5.39
CA GLU A 284 3.89 8.62 6.70
C GLU A 284 2.37 8.82 6.66
N VAL A 285 1.61 7.73 6.71
CA VAL A 285 0.14 7.79 6.77
C VAL A 285 -0.35 8.12 8.19
N ASP A 286 0.55 8.18 9.17
CA ASP A 286 0.23 8.54 10.55
C ASP A 286 0.66 9.97 10.87
N LYS A 287 -0.22 10.91 10.53
CA LYS A 287 -0.36 12.17 11.25
C LYS A 287 -1.83 12.42 11.52
N GLU A 288 -2.34 11.74 12.54
CA GLU A 288 -3.42 12.14 13.45
C GLU A 288 -3.69 11.01 14.46
#